data_AF-A0AAW6D056-F1
#
_entry.id   AF-A0AAW6D056-F1
#
_cell.length_a   1.000
_cell.length_b   1.000
_cell.length_c   1.000
_cell.angle_alpha   90.00
_cell.angle_beta   90.00
_cell.angle_gamma   90.00
#
_symmetry.space_group_name_H-M   'P 1'
#
loop_
_entity.id
_entity.type
_entity.pdbx_description
1 polymer ?
#
loop_
_entity_poly.entity_id
_entity_poly.type
_entity_poly.pdbx_seq_one_letter_code
_entity_poly.pdbx_strand_id
1 'polypeptide(L)'
;MNKLTSLQLSQGITDLIVGLETDLIANIAAYLAAGRIEEDTAKWKMKKLAELGKLTKQNAKTISEYAGKTPELLELTLQRAANSAIQELAPGLKRMVQEGLIDKRATPSMSGNMLNSLKMLQKQAKKDLNLTNTTMKYKAKNAAMQVINRTAELANKQEYIDSLNKAAGKVVTGIEARQSAMRECIGEMTQKGIPAFVDKTGRNWTPEAYTNMCIRSTVGSVAKETQFSLMDEYGLDLVEVSSHSGARPLCAKDQGKIFNRNGGGGYTTDLDGKRIKFYAWRSSSYGKPAGLLGINCGHQIYPFLPGISVQTYFPYDEKENAKQYEKICNQRALERKVRASKRECTSLDTLGDKEGFDKAAYKLKQQEQQLKSYCEKNGLAYKPDRTATPGYGRSQAAKTTASYKAAVKTEEDQIKLIDIDNSAVDDIIRSSGKGKSVNRSEHHYENYGEVDINDGKAVSSELKKFITEESESPIEKCRVINKRGKMYTVYGDEYTVNTGLLGDEMDGSINIHNHVKGQSQYSFSKEDLIESIRDGSYISYACDEKYLYTMIIKNKTPTDLAEQLYEEARLEVDDILFHNPELIPLGDEQHERIKRACEKLGIAYKRSKLP
;
A
#
# COMPACT_ATOMS: atom_id res chain seq x y z
N MET A 1 -10.75 20.98 21.55
CA MET A 1 -11.23 20.12 20.45
C MET A 1 -10.14 19.15 20.01
N ASN A 2 -10.43 17.84 20.06
CA ASN A 2 -9.47 16.81 19.67
C ASN A 2 -9.50 16.48 18.16
N LYS A 3 -8.54 15.66 17.72
CA LYS A 3 -8.33 15.29 16.30
C LYS A 3 -9.50 14.50 15.69
N LEU A 4 -10.20 13.70 16.49
CA LEU A 4 -11.33 12.88 16.03
C LEU A 4 -12.55 13.77 15.75
N THR A 5 -12.86 14.70 16.65
CA THR A 5 -13.95 15.67 16.46
C THR A 5 -13.71 16.52 15.21
N SER A 6 -12.48 17.01 15.02
CA SER A 6 -12.12 17.76 13.80
C SER A 6 -12.33 16.94 12.52
N LEU A 7 -12.01 15.64 12.55
CA LEU A 7 -12.23 14.74 11.41
C LEU A 7 -13.73 14.59 11.11
N GLN A 8 -14.53 14.27 12.13
CA GLN A 8 -15.97 14.08 12.02
C GLN A 8 -16.68 15.33 11.47
N LEU A 9 -16.30 16.52 11.94
CA LEU A 9 -16.85 17.79 11.46
C LEU A 9 -16.49 18.08 10.00
N SER A 10 -15.33 17.64 9.53
CA SER A 10 -14.88 17.83 8.15
C SER A 10 -15.42 16.81 7.15
N GLN A 11 -15.89 15.65 7.64
CA GLN A 11 -16.17 14.48 6.82
C GLN A 11 -17.18 14.76 5.70
N GLY A 12 -18.29 15.46 5.99
CA GLY A 12 -19.33 15.72 5.00
C GLY A 12 -18.84 16.52 3.78
N ILE A 13 -17.95 17.49 3.98
CA ILE A 13 -17.38 18.28 2.87
C ILE A 13 -16.40 17.44 2.06
N THR A 14 -15.59 16.63 2.75
CA THR A 14 -14.67 15.70 2.11
C THR A 14 -15.41 14.69 1.24
N ASP A 15 -16.51 14.12 1.74
CA ASP A 15 -17.31 13.14 1.01
C ASP A 15 -17.91 13.74 -0.26
N LEU A 16 -18.38 15.00 -0.22
CA LEU A 16 -18.85 15.72 -1.41
C LEU A 16 -17.74 15.85 -2.47
N ILE A 17 -16.53 16.21 -2.07
CA ILE A 17 -15.42 16.40 -3.02
C ILE A 17 -14.90 15.07 -3.58
N VAL A 18 -14.90 14.00 -2.78
CA VAL A 18 -14.56 12.66 -3.28
C VAL A 18 -15.66 12.11 -4.21
N GLY A 19 -16.93 12.39 -3.90
CA GLY A 19 -18.05 12.12 -4.81
C GLY A 19 -17.87 12.83 -6.15
N LEU A 20 -17.50 14.12 -6.13
CA LEU A 20 -17.17 14.87 -7.34
C LEU A 20 -16.04 14.22 -8.15
N GLU A 21 -14.94 13.79 -7.51
CA GLU A 21 -13.86 13.07 -8.21
C GLU A 21 -14.40 11.80 -8.90
N THR A 22 -15.23 11.04 -8.20
CA THR A 22 -15.81 9.79 -8.67
C THR A 22 -16.69 10.01 -9.89
N ASP A 23 -17.59 11.00 -9.83
CA ASP A 23 -18.48 11.32 -10.95
C ASP A 23 -17.71 11.86 -12.17
N LEU A 24 -16.64 12.63 -11.97
CA LEU A 24 -15.78 13.07 -13.06
C LEU A 24 -15.06 11.90 -13.74
N ILE A 25 -14.55 10.93 -12.97
CA ILE A 25 -13.93 9.71 -13.51
C ILE A 25 -14.96 8.88 -14.28
N ALA A 26 -16.15 8.70 -13.71
CA ALA A 26 -17.26 7.99 -14.36
C ALA A 26 -17.68 8.68 -15.68
N ASN A 27 -17.79 10.01 -15.69
CA ASN A 27 -18.07 10.78 -16.91
C ASN A 27 -17.00 10.56 -17.99
N ILE A 28 -15.71 10.58 -17.62
CA ILE A 28 -14.61 10.33 -18.56
C ILE A 28 -14.72 8.91 -19.13
N ALA A 29 -14.89 7.92 -18.27
CA ALA A 29 -14.94 6.53 -18.70
C ALA A 29 -16.17 6.23 -19.56
N ALA A 30 -17.35 6.74 -19.20
CA ALA A 30 -18.56 6.66 -20.02
C ALA A 30 -18.36 7.33 -21.39
N TYR A 31 -17.73 8.49 -21.42
CA TYR A 31 -17.39 9.18 -22.66
C TYR A 31 -16.39 8.37 -23.53
N LEU A 32 -15.43 7.66 -22.93
CA LEU A 32 -14.48 6.80 -23.66
C LEU A 32 -15.18 5.56 -24.22
N ALA A 33 -16.06 4.94 -23.44
CA ALA A 33 -16.87 3.79 -23.85
C ALA A 33 -17.92 4.16 -24.92
N ALA A 34 -18.41 5.41 -24.94
CA ALA A 34 -19.44 5.87 -25.87
C ALA A 34 -18.92 6.02 -27.32
N GLY A 35 -19.07 5.00 -28.15
CA GLY A 35 -18.72 5.02 -29.57
C GLY A 35 -18.26 3.64 -30.05
N ARG A 36 -18.54 3.28 -31.31
CA ARG A 36 -18.13 1.97 -31.84
C ARG A 36 -16.61 1.86 -31.83
N ILE A 37 -16.09 0.92 -31.05
CA ILE A 37 -14.65 0.58 -31.00
C ILE A 37 -14.25 -0.29 -32.22
N GLU A 38 -15.15 -0.40 -33.20
CA GLU A 38 -14.95 -1.09 -34.48
C GLU A 38 -14.19 -0.24 -35.51
N GLU A 39 -14.04 1.06 -35.29
CA GLU A 39 -13.34 1.97 -36.20
C GLU A 39 -11.81 1.79 -36.12
N ASP A 40 -11.04 2.29 -37.09
CA ASP A 40 -9.57 2.36 -37.02
C ASP A 40 -9.08 3.21 -35.83
N THR A 41 -7.89 2.90 -35.28
CA THR A 41 -7.37 3.53 -34.05
C THR A 41 -7.16 5.03 -34.22
N ALA A 42 -6.72 5.48 -35.39
CA ALA A 42 -6.52 6.90 -35.67
C ALA A 42 -7.87 7.64 -35.82
N LYS A 43 -8.85 7.02 -36.49
CA LYS A 43 -10.22 7.57 -36.63
C LYS A 43 -10.91 7.70 -35.27
N TRP A 44 -10.84 6.65 -34.45
CA TRP A 44 -11.35 6.67 -33.08
C TRP A 44 -10.73 7.83 -32.27
N LYS A 45 -9.40 7.97 -32.31
CA LYS A 45 -8.68 9.02 -31.61
C LYS A 45 -9.16 10.42 -32.00
N MET A 46 -9.26 10.69 -33.30
CA MET A 46 -9.72 11.98 -33.82
C MET A 46 -11.16 12.28 -33.39
N LYS A 47 -12.07 11.31 -33.52
CA LYS A 47 -13.46 11.44 -33.13
C LYS A 47 -13.62 11.77 -31.66
N LYS A 48 -12.90 11.05 -30.77
CA LYS A 48 -12.90 11.37 -29.34
C LYS A 48 -12.42 12.79 -29.11
N LEU A 49 -11.23 13.16 -29.59
CA LEU A 49 -10.70 14.51 -29.38
C LEU A 49 -11.64 15.62 -29.88
N ALA A 50 -12.33 15.42 -31.00
CA ALA A 50 -13.34 16.36 -31.52
C ALA A 50 -14.56 16.49 -30.58
N GLU A 51 -15.00 15.40 -29.96
CA GLU A 51 -16.14 15.38 -29.04
C GLU A 51 -15.80 15.75 -27.59
N LEU A 52 -14.53 16.03 -27.27
CA LEU A 52 -14.05 16.36 -25.93
C LEU A 52 -14.77 17.57 -25.30
N GLY A 53 -15.30 18.47 -26.14
CA GLY A 53 -16.13 19.59 -25.70
C GLY A 53 -17.42 19.16 -24.99
N LYS A 54 -18.03 18.04 -25.39
CA LYS A 54 -19.25 17.48 -24.74
C LYS A 54 -18.95 17.05 -23.31
N LEU A 55 -17.86 16.29 -23.13
CA LEU A 55 -17.37 15.88 -21.81
C LEU A 55 -17.06 17.09 -20.92
N THR A 56 -16.40 18.11 -21.48
CA THR A 56 -16.04 19.32 -20.74
C THR A 56 -17.29 20.05 -20.21
N LYS A 57 -18.37 20.10 -21.00
CA LYS A 57 -19.67 20.68 -20.56
C LYS A 57 -20.32 19.85 -19.47
N GLN A 58 -20.35 18.52 -19.61
CA GLN A 58 -20.89 17.61 -18.61
C GLN A 58 -20.16 17.73 -17.27
N ASN A 59 -18.83 17.69 -17.30
CA ASN A 59 -18.00 17.84 -16.10
C ASN A 59 -18.18 19.21 -15.42
N ALA A 60 -18.37 20.28 -16.19
CA ALA A 60 -18.68 21.59 -15.63
C ALA A 60 -20.01 21.60 -14.87
N LYS A 61 -21.04 20.92 -15.40
CA LYS A 61 -22.34 20.77 -14.73
C LYS A 61 -22.20 20.02 -13.41
N THR A 62 -21.52 18.86 -13.41
CA THR A 62 -21.25 18.08 -12.21
C THR A 62 -20.53 18.93 -11.15
N ILE A 63 -19.46 19.65 -11.53
CA ILE A 63 -18.74 20.53 -10.60
C ILE A 63 -19.66 21.59 -9.98
N SER A 64 -20.53 22.22 -10.77
CA SER A 64 -21.48 23.23 -10.29
C SER A 64 -22.48 22.66 -9.28
N GLU A 65 -22.98 21.44 -9.48
CA GLU A 65 -23.92 20.77 -8.57
C GLU A 65 -23.29 20.53 -7.19
N TYR A 66 -22.05 20.07 -7.14
CA TYR A 66 -21.31 19.88 -5.89
C TYR A 66 -20.91 21.21 -5.24
N ALA A 67 -20.46 22.18 -6.05
CA ALA A 67 -20.10 23.51 -5.56
C ALA A 67 -21.28 24.24 -4.91
N GLY A 68 -22.51 24.03 -5.41
CA GLY A 68 -23.72 24.61 -4.82
C GLY A 68 -24.02 24.14 -3.38
N LYS A 69 -23.64 22.89 -3.04
CA LYS A 69 -23.91 22.28 -1.71
C LYS A 69 -22.86 22.64 -0.66
N THR A 70 -21.69 23.12 -1.08
CA THR A 70 -20.53 23.25 -0.20
C THR A 70 -20.58 24.46 0.77
N PRO A 71 -21.08 25.65 0.38
CA PRO A 71 -21.05 26.85 1.23
C PRO A 71 -21.81 26.72 2.56
N GLU A 72 -23.03 26.18 2.51
CA GLU A 72 -23.89 26.00 3.69
C GLU A 72 -23.29 24.98 4.65
N LEU A 73 -22.84 23.85 4.12
CA LEU A 73 -22.19 22.81 4.91
C LEU A 73 -20.90 23.31 5.55
N LEU A 74 -20.10 24.10 4.82
CA LEU A 74 -18.90 24.74 5.36
C LEU A 74 -19.24 25.66 6.53
N GLU A 75 -20.26 26.51 6.39
CA GLU A 75 -20.68 27.40 7.47
C GLU A 75 -21.10 26.63 8.72
N LEU A 76 -21.95 25.61 8.56
CA LEU A 76 -22.39 24.74 9.65
C LEU A 76 -21.21 24.03 10.33
N THR A 77 -20.27 23.49 9.55
CA THR A 77 -19.07 22.82 10.06
C THR A 77 -18.21 23.77 10.89
N LEU A 78 -18.01 25.02 10.46
CA LEU A 78 -17.22 26.01 11.20
C LEU A 78 -17.97 26.50 12.45
N GLN A 79 -19.28 26.69 12.39
CA GLN A 79 -20.09 27.04 13.57
C GLN A 79 -20.03 25.94 14.64
N ARG A 80 -20.18 24.67 14.25
CA ARG A 80 -20.01 23.53 15.17
C ARG A 80 -18.61 23.49 15.78
N ALA A 81 -17.59 23.86 15.01
CA ALA A 81 -16.22 23.91 15.51
C ALA A 81 -16.04 24.98 16.60
N ALA A 82 -16.58 26.18 16.39
CA ALA A 82 -16.57 27.25 17.38
C ALA A 82 -17.36 26.86 18.63
N ASN A 83 -18.58 26.34 18.46
CA ASN A 83 -19.43 25.91 19.57
C ASN A 83 -18.78 24.81 20.42
N SER A 84 -18.07 23.87 19.79
CA SER A 84 -17.32 22.83 20.52
C SER A 84 -16.25 23.43 21.42
N ALA A 85 -15.52 24.45 20.96
CA ALA A 85 -14.51 25.13 21.79
C ALA A 85 -15.16 25.90 22.96
N ILE A 86 -16.31 26.55 22.73
CA ILE A 86 -17.08 27.25 23.77
C ILE A 86 -17.56 26.26 24.83
N GLN A 87 -18.14 25.13 24.42
CA GLN A 87 -18.65 24.12 25.34
C GLN A 87 -17.55 23.50 26.22
N GLU A 88 -16.34 23.34 25.68
CA GLU A 88 -15.20 22.77 26.40
C GLU A 88 -14.63 23.74 27.46
N LEU A 89 -14.52 25.02 27.13
CA LEU A 89 -13.79 25.97 27.99
C LEU A 89 -14.69 26.89 28.83
N ALA A 90 -15.79 27.39 28.27
CA ALA A 90 -16.58 28.45 28.91
C ALA A 90 -17.21 28.07 30.26
N PRO A 91 -17.72 26.82 30.50
CA PRO A 91 -18.28 26.46 31.80
C PRO A 91 -17.27 26.54 32.94
N GLY A 92 -16.04 26.07 32.73
CA GLY A 92 -14.97 26.12 33.74
C GLY A 92 -14.57 27.56 34.07
N LEU A 93 -14.40 28.39 33.04
CA LEU A 93 -14.08 29.82 33.23
C LEU A 93 -15.20 30.58 33.96
N LYS A 94 -16.47 30.32 33.64
CA LYS A 94 -17.62 30.91 34.34
C LYS A 94 -17.62 30.54 35.82
N ARG A 95 -17.34 29.27 36.14
CA ARG A 95 -17.25 28.80 37.53
C ARG A 95 -16.12 29.50 38.29
N MET A 96 -14.95 29.63 37.68
CA MET A 96 -13.80 30.33 38.29
C MET A 96 -14.11 31.81 38.59
N VAL A 97 -14.87 32.49 37.71
CA VAL A 97 -15.35 33.85 38.01
C VAL A 97 -16.31 33.86 39.19
N GLN A 98 -17.25 32.91 39.26
CA GLN A 98 -18.22 32.81 40.37
C GLN A 98 -17.53 32.54 41.70
N GLU A 99 -16.45 31.76 41.69
CA GLU A 99 -15.63 31.43 42.87
C GLU A 99 -14.62 32.54 43.20
N GLY A 100 -14.57 33.64 42.44
CA GLY A 100 -13.65 34.76 42.69
C GLY A 100 -12.18 34.46 42.38
N LEU A 101 -11.91 33.40 41.61
CA LEU A 101 -10.55 32.96 41.27
C LEU A 101 -9.94 33.76 40.11
N ILE A 102 -10.78 34.36 39.26
CA ILE A 102 -10.38 35.19 38.12
C ILE A 102 -11.32 36.39 37.95
N ASP A 103 -10.78 37.54 37.59
CA ASP A 103 -11.55 38.76 37.32
C ASP A 103 -12.21 38.69 35.93
N LYS A 104 -13.53 38.90 35.87
CA LYS A 104 -14.24 38.99 34.59
C LYS A 104 -13.98 40.34 33.92
N ARG A 105 -13.18 40.37 32.86
CA ARG A 105 -13.04 41.55 32.00
C ARG A 105 -14.18 41.58 30.97
N ALA A 106 -15.34 42.13 31.37
CA ALA A 106 -16.53 42.41 30.53
C ALA A 106 -17.39 41.21 30.05
N THR A 107 -18.59 41.51 29.55
CA THR A 107 -19.68 40.57 29.22
C THR A 107 -19.43 39.75 27.94
N PRO A 108 -19.85 38.46 27.92
CA PRO A 108 -19.61 37.55 26.80
C PRO A 108 -20.55 37.88 25.64
N SER A 109 -19.97 38.46 24.60
CA SER A 109 -20.51 38.58 23.26
C SER A 109 -19.38 38.12 22.36
N MET A 110 -19.65 37.32 21.32
CA MET A 110 -18.62 36.97 20.32
C MET A 110 -17.87 38.25 19.96
N SER A 111 -16.63 38.39 20.44
CA SER A 111 -15.92 39.66 20.27
C SER A 111 -15.89 39.96 18.77
N GLY A 112 -16.06 41.22 18.37
CA GLY A 112 -16.05 41.57 16.94
C GLY A 112 -14.82 41.01 16.21
N ASN A 113 -13.72 40.84 16.95
CA ASN A 113 -12.49 40.20 16.49
C ASN A 113 -12.68 38.71 16.18
N MET A 114 -13.31 37.93 17.05
CA MET A 114 -13.63 36.52 16.79
C MET A 114 -14.48 36.37 15.53
N LEU A 115 -15.57 37.14 15.41
CA LEU A 115 -16.45 37.12 14.23
C LEU A 115 -15.71 37.45 12.93
N ASN A 116 -14.79 38.42 12.98
CA ASN A 116 -13.95 38.77 11.83
C ASN A 116 -12.98 37.64 11.47
N SER A 117 -12.30 37.04 12.45
CA SER A 117 -11.42 35.89 12.23
C SER A 117 -12.17 34.69 11.64
N LEU A 118 -13.39 34.39 12.12
CA LEU A 118 -14.24 33.34 11.57
C LEU A 118 -14.61 33.61 10.11
N LYS A 119 -15.01 34.84 9.78
CA LYS A 119 -15.31 35.25 8.39
C LYS A 119 -14.09 35.08 7.48
N MET A 120 -12.90 35.44 7.97
CA MET A 120 -11.65 35.28 7.22
C MET A 120 -11.32 33.81 6.96
N LEU A 121 -11.46 32.94 7.97
CA LEU A 121 -11.27 31.50 7.84
C LEU A 121 -12.30 30.86 6.89
N GLN A 122 -13.56 31.29 6.95
CA GLN A 122 -14.61 30.86 6.02
C GLN A 122 -14.27 31.29 4.57
N LYS A 123 -13.82 32.53 4.37
CA LYS A 123 -13.40 33.05 3.06
C LYS A 123 -12.22 32.26 2.50
N GLN A 124 -11.25 31.92 3.35
CA GLN A 124 -10.10 31.09 2.95
C GLN A 124 -10.54 29.68 2.53
N ALA A 125 -11.40 29.02 3.30
CA ALA A 125 -11.92 27.70 2.94
C ALA A 125 -12.74 27.73 1.64
N LYS A 126 -13.57 28.76 1.43
CA LYS A 126 -14.29 28.97 0.15
C LYS A 126 -13.32 29.13 -1.03
N LYS A 127 -12.22 29.87 -0.83
CA LYS A 127 -11.18 30.03 -1.85
C LYS A 127 -10.49 28.70 -2.19
N ASP A 128 -10.13 27.91 -1.19
CA ASP A 128 -9.49 26.61 -1.39
C ASP A 128 -10.41 25.63 -2.14
N LEU A 129 -11.70 25.63 -1.84
CA LEU A 129 -12.69 24.82 -2.55
C LEU A 129 -12.88 25.26 -4.01
N ASN A 130 -12.91 26.58 -4.26
CA ASN A 130 -12.99 27.10 -5.63
C ASN A 130 -11.74 26.74 -6.45
N LEU A 131 -10.56 26.75 -5.81
CA LEU A 131 -9.31 26.31 -6.43
C LEU A 131 -9.37 24.81 -6.78
N THR A 132 -9.89 23.98 -5.87
CA THR A 132 -10.13 22.56 -6.12
C THR A 132 -11.02 22.35 -7.35
N ASN A 133 -12.18 23.02 -7.39
CA ASN A 133 -13.13 22.91 -8.50
C ASN A 133 -12.50 23.32 -9.84
N THR A 134 -11.74 24.41 -9.85
CA THR A 134 -11.06 24.91 -11.06
C THR A 134 -9.98 23.94 -11.54
N THR A 135 -9.16 23.43 -10.62
CA THR A 135 -8.08 22.49 -10.93
C THR A 135 -8.63 21.18 -11.45
N MET A 136 -9.65 20.62 -10.78
CA MET A 136 -10.27 19.36 -11.20
C MET A 136 -10.91 19.48 -12.58
N LYS A 137 -11.54 20.62 -12.91
CA LYS A 137 -12.06 20.86 -14.27
C LYS A 137 -10.97 20.72 -15.34
N TYR A 138 -9.83 21.38 -15.15
CA TYR A 138 -8.71 21.33 -16.09
C TYR A 138 -8.06 19.93 -16.13
N LYS A 139 -7.83 19.33 -14.96
CA LYS A 139 -7.19 18.02 -14.83
C LYS A 139 -8.06 16.88 -15.37
N ALA A 140 -9.38 16.95 -15.22
CA ALA A 140 -10.31 15.97 -15.79
C ALA A 140 -10.23 15.96 -17.33
N LYS A 141 -10.19 17.15 -17.94
CA LYS A 141 -10.00 17.28 -19.40
C LYS A 141 -8.66 16.68 -19.83
N ASN A 142 -7.59 17.00 -19.12
CA ASN A 142 -6.25 16.46 -19.42
C ASN A 142 -6.16 14.95 -19.24
N ALA A 143 -6.77 14.41 -18.20
CA ALA A 143 -6.82 12.97 -17.95
C ALA A 143 -7.51 12.24 -19.11
N ALA A 144 -8.66 12.75 -19.57
CA ALA A 144 -9.33 12.22 -20.75
C ALA A 144 -8.43 12.26 -22.00
N MET A 145 -7.75 13.39 -22.26
CA MET A 145 -6.81 13.49 -23.39
C MET A 145 -5.64 12.51 -23.29
N GLN A 146 -5.08 12.33 -22.08
CA GLN A 146 -3.99 11.39 -21.84
C GLN A 146 -4.43 9.95 -22.10
N VAL A 147 -5.60 9.56 -21.60
CA VAL A 147 -6.17 8.23 -21.87
C VAL A 147 -6.38 8.03 -23.37
N ILE A 148 -6.99 8.99 -24.08
CA ILE A 148 -7.18 8.90 -25.54
C ILE A 148 -5.85 8.70 -26.27
N ASN A 149 -4.84 9.52 -25.95
CA ASN A 149 -3.54 9.45 -26.61
C ASN A 149 -2.81 8.14 -26.30
N ARG A 150 -2.80 7.72 -25.03
CA ARG A 150 -2.10 6.53 -24.57
C ARG A 150 -2.77 5.25 -25.06
N THR A 151 -4.09 5.19 -25.08
CA THR A 151 -4.83 4.08 -25.67
C THR A 151 -4.49 3.92 -27.15
N ALA A 152 -4.44 5.01 -27.92
CA ALA A 152 -4.07 4.94 -29.33
C ALA A 152 -2.62 4.50 -29.54
N GLU A 153 -1.70 4.92 -28.67
CA GLU A 153 -0.30 4.51 -28.70
C GLU A 153 -0.13 3.03 -28.37
N LEU A 154 -0.70 2.57 -27.24
CA LEU A 154 -0.62 1.18 -26.78
C LEU A 154 -1.27 0.21 -27.77
N ALA A 155 -2.45 0.55 -28.30
CA ALA A 155 -3.17 -0.29 -29.25
C ALA A 155 -2.40 -0.53 -30.56
N ASN A 156 -1.46 0.36 -30.91
CA ASN A 156 -0.62 0.24 -32.11
C ASN A 156 0.79 -0.29 -31.80
N LYS A 157 1.12 -0.55 -30.53
CA LYS A 157 2.45 -1.02 -30.14
C LYS A 157 2.54 -2.53 -30.34
N GLN A 158 3.42 -2.99 -31.24
CA GLN A 158 3.54 -4.42 -31.57
C GLN A 158 3.84 -5.28 -30.34
N GLU A 159 4.78 -4.85 -29.48
CA GLU A 159 5.09 -5.53 -28.22
C GLU A 159 3.87 -5.74 -27.32
N TYR A 160 2.93 -4.79 -27.32
CA TYR A 160 1.71 -4.87 -26.54
C TYR A 160 0.76 -5.93 -27.13
N ILE A 161 0.58 -5.91 -28.45
CA ILE A 161 -0.22 -6.91 -29.17
C ILE A 161 0.37 -8.31 -28.99
N ASP A 162 1.69 -8.46 -29.07
CA ASP A 162 2.38 -9.73 -28.87
C ASP A 162 2.20 -10.25 -27.45
N SER A 163 2.23 -9.36 -26.45
CA SER A 163 1.93 -9.72 -25.06
C SER A 163 0.48 -10.19 -24.90
N LEU A 164 -0.48 -9.54 -25.57
CA LEU A 164 -1.87 -9.96 -25.54
C LEU A 164 -2.08 -11.30 -26.27
N ASN A 165 -1.41 -11.53 -27.40
CA ASN A 165 -1.42 -12.80 -28.12
C ASN A 165 -0.93 -13.94 -27.24
N LYS A 166 0.19 -13.73 -26.54
CA LYS A 166 0.76 -14.69 -25.58
C LYS A 166 -0.20 -14.97 -24.43
N ALA A 167 -0.81 -13.93 -23.86
CA ALA A 167 -1.73 -14.07 -22.73
C ALA A 167 -3.06 -14.72 -23.12
N ALA A 168 -3.58 -14.44 -24.32
CA ALA A 168 -4.88 -14.94 -24.78
C ALA A 168 -4.80 -16.31 -25.47
N GLY A 169 -3.59 -16.77 -25.85
CA GLY A 169 -3.39 -18.00 -26.61
C GLY A 169 -3.98 -17.96 -28.03
N LYS A 170 -4.35 -16.78 -28.52
CA LYS A 170 -4.96 -16.56 -29.84
C LYS A 170 -4.49 -15.24 -30.44
N VAL A 171 -4.62 -15.10 -31.76
CA VAL A 171 -4.37 -13.83 -32.46
C VAL A 171 -5.43 -12.81 -32.04
N VAL A 172 -4.97 -11.77 -31.36
CA VAL A 172 -5.77 -10.65 -30.89
C VAL A 172 -5.95 -9.65 -32.03
N THR A 173 -7.20 -9.28 -32.30
CA THR A 173 -7.56 -8.31 -33.33
C THR A 173 -7.25 -6.87 -32.89
N GLY A 174 -7.11 -5.93 -33.83
CA GLY A 174 -6.87 -4.52 -33.50
C GLY A 174 -7.97 -3.88 -32.65
N ILE A 175 -9.21 -4.40 -32.71
CA ILE A 175 -10.32 -3.98 -31.86
C ILE A 175 -10.11 -4.46 -30.42
N GLU A 176 -9.78 -5.74 -30.23
CA GLU A 176 -9.49 -6.34 -28.92
C GLU A 176 -8.27 -5.67 -28.26
N ALA A 177 -7.20 -5.40 -29.02
CA ALA A 177 -6.02 -4.69 -28.53
C ALA A 177 -6.35 -3.28 -28.03
N ARG A 178 -7.22 -2.54 -28.75
CA ARG A 178 -7.66 -1.20 -28.32
C ARG A 178 -8.54 -1.24 -27.08
N GLN A 179 -9.45 -2.22 -26.99
CA GLN A 179 -10.27 -2.41 -25.79
C GLN A 179 -9.41 -2.67 -24.56
N SER A 180 -8.42 -3.56 -24.69
CA SER A 180 -7.45 -3.84 -23.60
C SER A 180 -6.67 -2.58 -23.22
N ALA A 181 -6.11 -1.86 -24.20
CA ALA A 181 -5.37 -0.63 -23.96
C ALA A 181 -6.22 0.46 -23.30
N MET A 182 -7.51 0.55 -23.65
CA MET A 182 -8.44 1.48 -23.03
C MET A 182 -8.71 1.12 -21.57
N ARG A 183 -8.94 -0.17 -21.26
CA ARG A 183 -9.13 -0.65 -19.87
C ARG A 183 -7.91 -0.33 -19.02
N GLU A 184 -6.72 -0.62 -19.52
CA GLU A 184 -5.46 -0.35 -18.83
C GLU A 184 -5.27 1.14 -18.53
N CYS A 185 -5.49 2.01 -19.53
CA CYS A 185 -5.38 3.46 -19.34
C CYS A 185 -6.41 4.02 -18.36
N ILE A 186 -7.65 3.51 -18.38
CA ILE A 186 -8.69 3.91 -17.42
C ILE A 186 -8.33 3.43 -16.00
N GLY A 187 -7.80 2.21 -15.86
CA GLY A 187 -7.29 1.69 -14.59
C GLY A 187 -6.18 2.56 -14.01
N GLU A 188 -5.18 2.91 -14.84
CA GLU A 188 -4.11 3.84 -14.44
C GLU A 188 -4.63 5.22 -14.01
N MET A 189 -5.54 5.80 -14.79
CA MET A 189 -6.14 7.10 -14.48
C MET A 189 -6.87 7.04 -13.14
N THR A 190 -7.61 5.96 -12.88
CA THR A 190 -8.33 5.76 -11.64
C THR A 190 -7.40 5.63 -10.44
N GLN A 191 -6.30 4.89 -10.57
CA GLN A 191 -5.29 4.78 -9.51
C GLN A 191 -4.68 6.14 -9.16
N LYS A 192 -4.41 6.96 -10.19
CA LYS A 192 -3.84 8.31 -10.04
C LYS A 192 -4.87 9.32 -9.52
N GLY A 193 -6.15 9.14 -9.86
CA GLY A 193 -7.23 10.08 -9.56
C GLY A 193 -7.16 11.37 -10.39
N ILE A 194 -8.09 12.28 -10.15
CA ILE A 194 -8.09 13.62 -10.77
C ILE A 194 -7.58 14.62 -9.72
N PRO A 195 -6.37 15.20 -9.90
CA PRO A 195 -5.80 16.09 -8.90
C PRO A 195 -6.69 17.31 -8.60
N ALA A 196 -6.83 17.63 -7.31
CA ALA A 196 -7.51 18.84 -6.84
C ALA A 196 -6.60 20.05 -6.71
N PHE A 197 -5.31 19.80 -6.51
CA PHE A 197 -4.33 20.86 -6.34
C PHE A 197 -2.99 20.41 -6.88
N VAL A 198 -2.22 21.37 -7.40
CA VAL A 198 -0.83 21.18 -7.79
C VAL A 198 -0.03 22.18 -7.00
N ASP A 199 0.91 21.70 -6.19
CA ASP A 199 1.73 22.60 -5.39
C ASP A 199 2.82 23.30 -6.21
N LYS A 200 3.53 24.23 -5.58
CA LYS A 200 4.60 25.01 -6.22
C LYS A 200 5.75 24.13 -6.75
N THR A 201 5.90 22.91 -6.24
CA THR A 201 6.92 21.95 -6.69
C THR A 201 6.40 21.03 -7.80
N GLY A 202 5.17 21.24 -8.27
CA GLY A 202 4.56 20.45 -9.34
C GLY A 202 3.91 19.14 -8.86
N ARG A 203 3.89 18.88 -7.55
CA ARG A 203 3.30 17.64 -7.02
C ARG A 203 1.78 17.73 -7.09
N ASN A 204 1.16 16.67 -7.61
CA ASN A 204 -0.29 16.50 -7.65
C ASN A 204 -0.81 16.04 -6.28
N TRP A 205 -1.86 16.71 -5.81
CA TRP A 205 -2.59 16.34 -4.59
C TRP A 205 -3.96 15.79 -4.95
N THR A 206 -4.33 14.67 -4.34
CA THR A 206 -5.67 14.11 -4.52
C THR A 206 -6.73 15.02 -3.88
N PRO A 207 -7.97 15.03 -4.40
CA PRO A 207 -9.08 15.79 -3.83
C PRO A 207 -9.32 15.48 -2.36
N GLU A 208 -9.29 14.19 -2.03
CA GLU A 208 -9.41 13.72 -0.65
C GLU A 208 -8.29 14.30 0.24
N ALA A 209 -7.02 14.24 -0.19
CA ALA A 209 -5.90 14.65 0.65
C ALA A 209 -5.84 16.17 0.85
N TYR A 210 -6.02 16.95 -0.22
CA TYR A 210 -5.95 18.41 -0.17
C TYR A 210 -7.14 19.00 0.59
N THR A 211 -8.37 18.59 0.23
CA THR A 211 -9.58 19.14 0.86
C THR A 211 -9.67 18.77 2.32
N ASN A 212 -9.40 17.50 2.70
CA ASN A 212 -9.35 17.13 4.12
C ASN A 212 -8.36 17.99 4.89
N MET A 213 -7.18 18.23 4.31
CA MET A 213 -6.12 18.98 4.94
C MET A 213 -6.52 20.45 5.14
N CYS A 214 -7.08 21.11 4.12
CA CYS A 214 -7.59 22.48 4.21
C CYS A 214 -8.74 22.57 5.23
N ILE A 215 -9.80 21.77 5.06
CA ILE A 215 -11.00 21.86 5.91
C ILE A 215 -10.68 21.55 7.38
N ARG A 216 -9.89 20.50 7.66
CA ARG A 216 -9.51 20.19 9.05
C ARG A 216 -8.64 21.26 9.66
N SER A 217 -7.73 21.84 8.88
CA SER A 217 -6.89 22.95 9.35
C SER A 217 -7.74 24.18 9.65
N THR A 218 -8.75 24.47 8.82
CA THR A 218 -9.70 25.57 9.05
C THR A 218 -10.57 25.31 10.28
N VAL A 219 -11.16 24.12 10.42
CA VAL A 219 -11.94 23.70 11.60
C VAL A 219 -11.11 23.83 12.87
N GLY A 220 -9.88 23.32 12.87
CA GLY A 220 -8.97 23.46 14.00
C GLY A 220 -8.64 24.92 14.27
N SER A 221 -8.41 25.74 13.24
CA SER A 221 -8.13 27.18 13.37
C SER A 221 -9.29 27.96 13.98
N VAL A 222 -10.52 27.64 13.57
CA VAL A 222 -11.74 28.21 14.19
C VAL A 222 -11.79 27.86 15.68
N ALA A 223 -11.65 26.59 16.03
CA ALA A 223 -11.71 26.17 17.43
C ALA A 223 -10.66 26.87 18.32
N LYS A 224 -9.43 27.02 17.80
CA LYS A 224 -8.34 27.70 18.52
C LYS A 224 -8.56 29.20 18.65
N GLU A 225 -9.02 29.85 17.58
CA GLU A 225 -9.34 31.27 17.60
C GLU A 225 -10.45 31.58 18.61
N THR A 226 -11.47 30.72 18.66
CA THR A 226 -12.52 30.79 19.67
C THR A 226 -11.96 30.61 21.07
N GLN A 227 -11.05 29.66 21.27
CA GLN A 227 -10.38 29.44 22.55
C GLN A 227 -9.54 30.66 22.97
N PHE A 228 -8.77 31.24 22.05
CA PHE A 228 -7.95 32.43 22.32
C PHE A 228 -8.80 33.65 22.68
N SER A 229 -9.92 33.84 21.97
CA SER A 229 -10.86 34.92 22.27
C SER A 229 -11.46 34.75 23.66
N LEU A 230 -11.86 33.53 24.04
CA LEU A 230 -12.33 33.23 25.39
C LEU A 230 -11.24 33.49 26.43
N MET A 231 -10.00 33.12 26.16
CA MET A 231 -8.91 33.43 27.08
C MET A 231 -8.73 34.95 27.26
N ASP A 232 -8.79 35.71 26.18
CA ASP A 232 -8.63 37.17 26.21
C ASP A 232 -9.76 37.84 27.02
N GLU A 233 -10.99 37.33 26.91
CA GLU A 233 -12.17 37.77 27.70
C GLU A 233 -11.99 37.58 29.22
N TYR A 234 -11.25 36.54 29.62
CA TYR A 234 -11.00 36.23 31.03
C TYR A 234 -9.60 36.67 31.49
N GLY A 235 -8.88 37.44 30.67
CA GLY A 235 -7.55 37.95 31.00
C GLY A 235 -6.49 36.86 31.18
N LEU A 236 -6.63 35.74 30.47
CA LEU A 236 -5.72 34.59 30.57
C LEU A 236 -4.66 34.62 29.47
N ASP A 237 -3.41 34.78 29.88
CA ASP A 237 -2.28 34.90 28.93
C ASP A 237 -1.45 33.62 28.78
N LEU A 238 -1.48 32.72 29.77
CA LEU A 238 -0.66 31.51 29.76
C LEU A 238 -1.39 30.33 29.13
N VAL A 239 -0.70 29.61 28.25
CA VAL A 239 -1.17 28.39 27.61
C VAL A 239 -0.18 27.25 27.81
N GLU A 240 -0.66 26.12 28.27
CA GLU A 240 0.07 24.86 28.28
C GLU A 240 -0.17 24.12 26.96
N VAL A 241 0.91 23.66 26.33
CA VAL A 241 0.88 22.87 25.10
C VAL A 241 0.87 21.39 25.45
N SER A 242 -0.09 20.65 24.90
CA SER A 242 -0.17 19.20 25.11
C SER A 242 1.09 18.48 24.62
N SER A 243 1.30 17.25 25.08
CA SER A 243 2.36 16.40 24.54
C SER A 243 1.80 15.07 24.07
N HIS A 244 2.38 14.54 22.99
CA HIS A 244 2.09 13.21 22.47
C HIS A 244 3.31 12.64 21.74
N SER A 245 3.43 11.31 21.72
CA SER A 245 4.46 10.63 20.95
C SER A 245 4.24 10.79 19.43
N GLY A 246 5.31 10.83 18.64
CA GLY A 246 5.28 11.03 17.19
C GLY A 246 4.86 12.44 16.76
N ALA A 247 5.14 13.45 17.58
CA ALA A 247 5.02 14.85 17.22
C ALA A 247 5.97 15.20 16.07
N ARG A 248 5.53 16.12 15.22
CA ARG A 248 6.34 16.59 14.09
C ARG A 248 7.59 17.32 14.58
N PRO A 249 8.70 17.30 13.82
CA PRO A 249 9.96 17.91 14.24
C PRO A 249 9.83 19.35 14.74
N LEU A 250 9.10 20.21 14.03
CA LEU A 250 8.92 21.61 14.46
C LEU A 250 8.07 21.77 15.74
N CYS A 251 7.15 20.84 16.00
CA CYS A 251 6.29 20.88 17.19
C CYS A 251 6.97 20.18 18.40
N ALA A 252 7.90 19.25 18.17
CA ALA A 252 8.53 18.44 19.20
C ALA A 252 9.16 19.30 20.31
N LYS A 253 9.86 20.38 19.91
CA LYS A 253 10.50 21.33 20.82
C LYS A 253 9.52 22.12 21.70
N ASP A 254 8.24 22.21 21.32
CA ASP A 254 7.22 23.01 22.02
C ASP A 254 6.34 22.16 22.96
N GLN A 255 6.48 20.83 22.93
CA GLN A 255 5.65 19.91 23.71
C GLN A 255 5.83 20.10 25.22
N GLY A 256 4.71 20.13 25.95
CA GLY A 256 4.69 20.24 27.41
C GLY A 256 5.16 21.60 27.94
N LYS A 257 5.42 22.59 27.07
CA LYS A 257 5.84 23.92 27.50
C LYS A 257 4.63 24.79 27.76
N ILE A 258 4.77 25.65 28.76
CA ILE A 258 3.85 26.76 29.02
C ILE A 258 4.36 27.99 28.30
N PHE A 259 3.48 28.71 27.62
CA PHE A 259 3.80 29.93 26.91
C PHE A 259 2.91 31.08 27.35
N ASN A 260 3.49 32.27 27.43
CA ASN A 260 2.77 33.53 27.56
C ASN A 260 2.46 34.09 26.17
N ARG A 261 1.18 34.26 25.86
CA ARG A 261 0.67 34.78 24.58
C ARG A 261 1.04 36.24 24.33
N ASN A 262 0.96 37.07 25.36
CA ASN A 262 1.02 38.52 25.25
C ASN A 262 2.31 39.14 25.84
N GLY A 263 3.16 38.32 26.48
CA GLY A 263 4.37 38.77 27.16
C GLY A 263 5.64 37.96 26.83
N GLY A 264 6.68 38.21 27.61
CA GLY A 264 7.97 37.51 27.55
C GLY A 264 7.97 36.14 28.23
N GLY A 265 9.15 35.56 28.38
CA GLY A 265 9.34 34.39 29.24
C GLY A 265 9.48 34.79 30.72
N GLY A 266 9.23 33.83 31.62
CA GLY A 266 9.25 34.09 33.06
C GLY A 266 8.93 32.85 33.89
N TYR A 267 8.49 33.07 35.12
CA TYR A 267 8.11 32.01 36.05
C TYR A 267 6.75 32.30 36.67
N THR A 268 5.98 31.25 36.92
CA THR A 268 4.71 31.26 37.64
C THR A 268 4.75 30.17 38.72
N THR A 269 3.76 30.13 39.59
CA THR A 269 3.51 29.01 40.51
C THR A 269 2.35 28.16 40.01
N ASP A 270 2.40 26.86 40.25
CA ASP A 270 1.24 25.96 40.09
C ASP A 270 0.41 25.91 41.39
N LEU A 271 -0.63 25.08 41.40
CA LEU A 271 -1.50 24.84 42.56
C LEU A 271 -0.72 24.39 43.82
N ASP A 272 0.33 23.60 43.63
CA ASP A 272 1.15 23.04 44.71
C ASP A 272 2.26 24.03 45.15
N GLY A 273 2.29 25.25 44.61
CA GLY A 273 3.30 26.26 44.91
C GLY A 273 4.66 26.01 44.24
N LYS A 274 4.76 25.03 43.33
CA LYS A 274 5.99 24.75 42.59
C LYS A 274 6.21 25.82 41.53
N ARG A 275 7.47 26.25 41.40
CA ARG A 275 7.89 27.25 40.43
C ARG A 275 7.98 26.63 39.02
N ILE A 276 7.12 27.09 38.12
CA ILE A 276 7.04 26.64 36.73
C ILE A 276 7.56 27.71 35.77
N LYS A 277 8.35 27.32 34.77
CA LYS A 277 8.89 28.21 33.74
C LYS A 277 7.92 28.33 32.57
N PHE A 278 7.66 29.56 32.11
CA PHE A 278 6.96 29.81 30.85
C PHE A 278 7.82 30.57 29.85
N TYR A 279 7.53 30.41 28.57
CA TYR A 279 8.27 31.00 27.45
C TYR A 279 7.41 32.03 26.70
N ALA A 280 8.02 32.92 25.92
CA ALA A 280 7.24 33.81 25.06
C ALA A 280 6.59 33.01 23.92
N TRP A 281 5.30 33.20 23.65
CA TRP A 281 4.58 32.51 22.57
C TRP A 281 5.24 32.70 21.20
N ARG A 282 5.83 33.87 20.96
CA ARG A 282 6.60 34.20 19.75
C ARG A 282 7.83 33.33 19.52
N SER A 283 8.37 32.68 20.56
CA SER A 283 9.51 31.74 20.43
C SER A 283 9.09 30.32 20.03
N SER A 284 7.78 30.03 20.07
CA SER A 284 7.24 28.74 19.64
C SER A 284 7.34 28.58 18.12
N SER A 285 7.01 27.40 17.61
CA SER A 285 6.85 27.17 16.17
C SER A 285 5.50 27.63 15.61
N TYR A 286 4.62 28.21 16.44
CA TYR A 286 3.32 28.72 15.99
C TYR A 286 3.46 29.73 14.84
N GLY A 287 2.48 29.76 13.94
CA GLY A 287 2.49 30.60 12.73
C GLY A 287 3.25 29.99 11.54
N LYS A 288 4.10 28.98 11.75
CA LYS A 288 4.69 28.21 10.65
C LYS A 288 3.71 27.13 10.16
N PRO A 289 3.57 26.87 8.84
CA PRO A 289 2.63 25.87 8.33
C PRO A 289 2.79 24.47 8.97
N ALA A 290 4.04 24.03 9.18
CA ALA A 290 4.37 22.76 9.80
C ALA A 290 4.61 22.84 11.32
N GLY A 291 4.46 24.03 11.91
CA GLY A 291 4.68 24.30 13.33
C GLY A 291 3.46 24.02 14.21
N LEU A 292 3.57 24.41 15.47
CA LEU A 292 2.54 24.22 16.49
C LEU A 292 1.21 24.81 16.05
N LEU A 293 0.13 24.04 16.25
CA LEU A 293 -1.23 24.37 15.80
C LEU A 293 -1.37 24.62 14.28
N GLY A 294 -0.37 24.29 13.48
CA GLY A 294 -0.41 24.40 12.02
C GLY A 294 -1.14 23.24 11.33
N ILE A 295 -0.92 23.11 10.03
CA ILE A 295 -1.56 22.11 9.16
C ILE A 295 -1.32 20.70 9.72
N ASN A 296 -2.34 19.88 9.92
CA ASN A 296 -2.21 18.50 10.44
C ASN A 296 -1.50 18.36 11.82
N CYS A 297 -1.38 19.45 12.59
CA CYS A 297 -0.91 19.40 13.98
C CYS A 297 -1.91 18.62 14.85
N GLY A 298 -1.40 17.81 15.79
CA GLY A 298 -2.21 17.08 16.75
C GLY A 298 -2.29 17.73 18.13
N HIS A 299 -1.54 18.80 18.35
CA HIS A 299 -1.43 19.47 19.64
C HIS A 299 -2.71 20.23 19.99
N GLN A 300 -3.06 20.16 21.27
CA GLN A 300 -4.07 20.99 21.90
C GLN A 300 -3.37 21.98 22.82
N ILE A 301 -4.04 23.09 23.08
CA ILE A 301 -3.61 24.08 24.06
C ILE A 301 -4.64 24.13 25.17
N TYR A 302 -4.19 24.37 26.38
CA TYR A 302 -5.02 24.51 27.56
C TYR A 302 -4.63 25.80 28.29
N PRO A 303 -5.59 26.62 28.75
CA PRO A 303 -5.24 27.78 29.57
C PRO A 303 -4.57 27.31 30.86
N PHE A 304 -3.46 27.95 31.23
CA PHE A 304 -2.75 27.69 32.46
C PHE A 304 -2.98 28.86 33.43
N LEU A 305 -3.54 28.58 34.60
CA LEU A 305 -3.87 29.59 35.60
C LEU A 305 -2.82 29.54 36.73
N PRO A 306 -2.06 30.62 36.97
CA PRO A 306 -1.14 30.72 38.10
C PRO A 306 -1.82 30.36 39.43
N GLY A 307 -1.20 29.48 40.22
CA GLY A 307 -1.71 29.07 41.53
C GLY A 307 -2.96 28.17 41.52
N ILE A 308 -3.48 27.80 40.34
CA ILE A 308 -4.70 26.98 40.20
C ILE A 308 -4.44 25.76 39.32
N SER A 309 -3.73 25.93 38.21
CA SER A 309 -3.40 24.84 37.29
C SER A 309 -2.14 24.10 37.74
N VAL A 310 -2.10 22.79 37.46
CA VAL A 310 -0.89 21.95 37.58
C VAL A 310 -0.40 21.62 36.18
N GLN A 311 0.92 21.68 35.97
CA GLN A 311 1.51 21.29 34.69
C GLN A 311 1.27 19.80 34.45
N THR A 312 0.54 19.49 33.39
CA THR A 312 0.08 18.12 33.08
C THR A 312 0.94 17.48 32.00
N TYR A 313 1.55 18.28 31.13
CA TYR A 313 2.25 17.81 29.94
C TYR A 313 3.76 18.08 30.00
N PHE A 314 4.52 17.08 29.56
CA PHE A 314 5.98 17.10 29.54
C PHE A 314 6.51 16.68 28.16
N PRO A 315 7.71 17.15 27.76
CA PRO A 315 8.32 16.76 26.50
C PRO A 315 8.66 15.27 26.47
N TYR A 316 8.57 14.67 25.28
CA TYR A 316 9.06 13.32 25.01
C TYR A 316 10.55 13.36 24.61
N ASP A 317 11.24 12.23 24.74
CA ASP A 317 12.59 12.08 24.17
C ASP A 317 12.57 12.35 22.66
N GLU A 318 13.54 13.13 22.18
CA GLU A 318 13.58 13.60 20.80
C GLU A 318 13.82 12.46 19.81
N LYS A 319 14.69 11.50 20.15
CA LYS A 319 15.04 10.37 19.29
C LYS A 319 13.87 9.40 19.19
N GLU A 320 13.24 9.06 20.31
CA GLU A 320 12.06 8.20 20.32
C GLU A 320 10.88 8.84 19.59
N ASN A 321 10.66 10.13 19.78
CA ASN A 321 9.63 10.88 19.08
C ASN A 321 9.86 10.88 17.56
N ALA A 322 11.10 11.06 17.11
CA ALA A 322 11.46 11.02 15.70
C ALA A 322 11.21 9.64 15.07
N LYS A 323 11.65 8.56 15.75
CA LYS A 323 11.38 7.17 15.32
C LYS A 323 9.88 6.90 15.22
N GLN A 324 9.10 7.33 16.21
CA GLN A 324 7.65 7.14 16.20
C GLN A 324 6.98 7.95 15.08
N TYR A 325 7.45 9.16 14.83
CA TYR A 325 6.96 10.00 13.74
C TYR A 325 7.16 9.32 12.37
N GLU A 326 8.32 8.72 12.15
CA GLU A 326 8.64 7.97 10.93
C GLU A 326 7.71 6.76 10.73
N LYS A 327 7.53 5.95 11.78
CA LYS A 327 6.59 4.81 11.77
C LYS A 327 5.17 5.25 11.38
N ILE A 328 4.68 6.36 11.94
CA ILE A 328 3.36 6.92 11.58
C ILE A 328 3.34 7.41 10.13
N CYS A 329 4.42 8.00 9.62
CA CYS A 329 4.51 8.44 8.23
C CYS A 329 4.44 7.26 7.24
N ASN A 330 5.12 6.16 7.56
CA ASN A 330 5.10 4.91 6.79
C ASN A 330 3.73 4.23 6.83
N GLN A 331 3.09 4.17 8.01
CA GLN A 331 1.70 3.70 8.13
C GLN A 331 0.77 4.51 7.20
N ARG A 332 0.89 5.85 7.20
CA ARG A 332 0.09 6.71 6.32
C ARG A 332 0.39 6.49 4.84
N ALA A 333 1.60 6.07 4.48
CA ALA A 333 1.94 5.72 3.10
C ALA A 333 1.22 4.45 2.65
N LEU A 334 1.19 3.43 3.50
CA LEU A 334 0.43 2.20 3.26
C LEU A 334 -1.08 2.46 3.24
N GLU A 335 -1.61 3.25 4.16
CA GLU A 335 -3.03 3.68 4.17
C GLU A 335 -3.43 4.37 2.85
N ARG A 336 -2.54 5.18 2.25
CA ARG A 336 -2.77 5.82 0.94
C ARG A 336 -2.82 4.80 -0.20
N LYS A 337 -1.95 3.79 -0.19
CA LYS A 337 -1.95 2.72 -1.20
C LYS A 337 -3.28 1.95 -1.16
N VAL A 338 -3.71 1.54 0.05
CA VAL A 338 -4.99 0.85 0.25
C VAL A 338 -6.18 1.67 -0.27
N ARG A 339 -6.24 2.98 0.05
CA ARG A 339 -7.30 3.85 -0.50
C ARG A 339 -7.26 3.97 -2.03
N ALA A 340 -6.06 4.03 -2.62
CA ALA A 340 -5.92 4.05 -4.08
C ALA A 340 -6.47 2.76 -4.70
N SER A 341 -6.13 1.60 -4.15
CA SER A 341 -6.64 0.31 -4.65
C SER A 341 -8.15 0.12 -4.39
N LYS A 342 -8.71 0.67 -3.32
CA LYS A 342 -10.17 0.69 -3.12
C LYS A 342 -10.90 1.52 -4.17
N ARG A 343 -10.39 2.71 -4.50
CA ARG A 343 -10.94 3.56 -5.58
C ARG A 343 -10.86 2.87 -6.94
N GLU A 344 -9.75 2.18 -7.19
CA GLU A 344 -9.56 1.36 -8.38
C GLU A 344 -10.64 0.27 -8.50
N CYS A 345 -10.84 -0.53 -7.44
CA CYS A 345 -11.89 -1.56 -7.41
C CYS A 345 -13.29 -0.97 -7.62
N THR A 346 -13.64 0.11 -6.92
CA THR A 346 -14.96 0.76 -7.07
C THR A 346 -15.19 1.25 -8.50
N SER A 347 -14.19 1.82 -9.15
CA SER A 347 -14.36 2.35 -10.50
C SER A 347 -14.47 1.23 -11.52
N LEU A 348 -13.65 0.17 -11.41
CA LEU A 348 -13.71 -0.99 -12.30
C LEU A 348 -15.04 -1.75 -12.16
N ASP A 349 -15.58 -1.88 -10.95
CA ASP A 349 -16.92 -2.43 -10.74
C ASP A 349 -18.01 -1.57 -11.37
N THR A 350 -17.89 -0.24 -11.27
CA THR A 350 -18.83 0.71 -11.89
C THR A 350 -18.81 0.61 -13.42
N LEU A 351 -17.65 0.26 -14.00
CA LEU A 351 -17.49 0.05 -15.43
C LEU A 351 -17.90 -1.34 -15.91
N GLY A 352 -18.22 -2.26 -14.99
CA GLY A 352 -18.54 -3.64 -15.32
C GLY A 352 -17.34 -4.45 -15.84
N ASP A 353 -16.11 -3.98 -15.63
CA ASP A 353 -14.89 -4.66 -16.05
C ASP A 353 -14.48 -5.71 -15.00
N LYS A 354 -15.01 -6.92 -15.16
CA LYS A 354 -14.79 -8.03 -14.23
C LYS A 354 -13.31 -8.43 -14.13
N GLU A 355 -12.61 -8.53 -15.25
CA GLU A 355 -11.21 -8.98 -15.27
C GLU A 355 -10.28 -7.94 -14.62
N GLY A 356 -10.49 -6.65 -14.94
CA GLY A 356 -9.76 -5.57 -14.28
C GLY A 356 -10.06 -5.53 -12.78
N PHE A 357 -11.33 -5.69 -12.40
CA PHE A 357 -11.76 -5.74 -11.00
C PHE A 357 -11.05 -6.85 -10.23
N ASP A 358 -10.94 -8.05 -10.81
CA ASP A 358 -10.33 -9.20 -10.14
C ASP A 358 -8.84 -8.98 -9.83
N LYS A 359 -8.08 -8.42 -10.79
CA LYS A 359 -6.67 -8.05 -10.59
C LYS A 359 -6.51 -6.96 -9.54
N ALA A 360 -7.36 -5.93 -9.57
CA ALA A 360 -7.35 -4.85 -8.59
C ALA A 360 -7.72 -5.34 -7.18
N ALA A 361 -8.67 -6.27 -7.09
CA ALA A 361 -9.10 -6.88 -5.84
C ALA A 361 -7.98 -7.68 -5.18
N TYR A 362 -7.23 -8.45 -5.96
CA TYR A 362 -6.07 -9.19 -5.47
C TYR A 362 -5.00 -8.27 -4.89
N LYS A 363 -4.60 -7.25 -5.65
CA LYS A 363 -3.65 -6.21 -5.20
C LYS A 363 -4.13 -5.50 -3.93
N LEU A 364 -5.42 -5.16 -3.85
CA LEU A 364 -6.00 -4.54 -2.66
C LEU A 364 -5.83 -5.42 -1.43
N LYS A 365 -6.08 -6.73 -1.53
CA LYS A 365 -5.93 -7.66 -0.41
C LYS A 365 -4.50 -7.80 0.07
N GLN A 366 -3.53 -7.87 -0.84
CA GLN A 366 -2.11 -7.85 -0.47
C GLN A 366 -1.73 -6.56 0.27
N GLN A 367 -2.19 -5.40 -0.20
CA GLN A 367 -1.91 -4.13 0.46
C GLN A 367 -2.61 -3.99 1.82
N GLU A 368 -3.83 -4.52 1.97
CA GLU A 368 -4.52 -4.59 3.27
C GLU A 368 -3.73 -5.45 4.27
N GLN A 369 -3.22 -6.60 3.83
CA GLN A 369 -2.37 -7.47 4.65
C GLN A 369 -1.04 -6.81 5.01
N GLN A 370 -0.38 -6.16 4.05
CA GLN A 370 0.86 -5.42 4.28
C GLN A 370 0.66 -4.31 5.32
N LEU A 371 -0.44 -3.55 5.25
CA LEU A 371 -0.76 -2.52 6.23
C LEU A 371 -0.99 -3.10 7.62
N LYS A 372 -1.73 -4.21 7.73
CA LYS A 372 -1.99 -4.88 9.01
C LYS A 372 -0.70 -5.40 9.65
N SER A 373 0.09 -6.16 8.90
CA SER A 373 1.38 -6.68 9.35
C SER A 373 2.34 -5.54 9.77
N TYR A 374 2.39 -4.45 9.00
CA TYR A 374 3.19 -3.28 9.36
C TYR A 374 2.72 -2.65 10.68
N CYS A 375 1.41 -2.57 10.90
CA CYS A 375 0.84 -2.03 12.14
C CYS A 375 1.19 -2.92 13.35
N GLU A 376 1.02 -4.23 13.21
CA GLU A 376 1.36 -5.23 14.23
C GLU A 376 2.85 -5.19 14.59
N LYS A 377 3.74 -5.29 13.60
CA LYS A 377 5.20 -5.27 13.79
C LYS A 377 5.70 -4.00 14.48
N ASN A 378 5.03 -2.86 14.26
CA ASN A 378 5.46 -1.57 14.80
C ASN A 378 4.66 -1.12 16.04
N GLY A 379 3.77 -1.95 16.58
CA GLY A 379 2.91 -1.58 17.72
C GLY A 379 1.98 -0.40 17.44
N LEU A 380 1.58 -0.21 16.18
CA LEU A 380 0.68 0.86 15.75
C LEU A 380 -0.75 0.34 15.70
N ALA A 381 -1.70 1.16 16.17
CA ALA A 381 -3.12 0.84 16.00
C ALA A 381 -3.52 0.92 14.52
N TYR A 382 -4.10 -0.17 14.00
CA TYR A 382 -4.78 -0.18 12.71
C TYR A 382 -6.03 0.72 12.78
N LYS A 383 -6.22 1.58 11.78
CA LYS A 383 -7.27 2.60 11.75
C LYS A 383 -8.15 2.44 10.51
N PRO A 384 -9.28 1.69 10.62
CA PRO A 384 -10.16 1.42 9.48
C PRO A 384 -10.72 2.70 8.84
N ASP A 385 -11.00 3.73 9.66
CA ASP A 385 -11.48 5.04 9.24
C ASP A 385 -10.56 5.72 8.22
N ARG A 386 -9.24 5.48 8.30
CA ARG A 386 -8.25 6.09 7.40
C ARG A 386 -8.08 5.38 6.07
N THR A 387 -8.59 4.16 5.96
CA THR A 387 -8.64 3.41 4.71
C THR A 387 -10.05 3.36 4.13
N ALA A 388 -11.02 4.02 4.77
CA ALA A 388 -12.35 4.17 4.21
C ALA A 388 -12.29 5.04 2.96
N THR A 389 -13.14 4.72 1.99
CA THR A 389 -13.23 5.45 0.73
C THR A 389 -14.70 5.50 0.34
N PRO A 390 -15.26 6.68 0.05
CA PRO A 390 -16.60 6.81 -0.51
C PRO A 390 -16.81 5.89 -1.72
N GLY A 391 -17.98 5.24 -1.81
CA GLY A 391 -18.28 4.27 -2.87
C GLY A 391 -17.73 2.85 -2.64
N TYR A 392 -16.74 2.66 -1.77
CA TYR A 392 -16.25 1.33 -1.39
C TYR A 392 -16.99 0.81 -0.14
N GLY A 393 -18.21 0.32 -0.36
CA GLY A 393 -19.10 -0.19 0.70
C GLY A 393 -18.99 -1.69 0.97
N ARG A 394 -19.92 -2.23 1.79
CA ARG A 394 -19.99 -3.66 2.12
C ARG A 394 -20.08 -4.56 0.89
N SER A 395 -20.86 -4.15 -0.12
CA SER A 395 -20.99 -4.90 -1.38
C SER A 395 -19.66 -5.02 -2.12
N GLN A 396 -18.94 -3.91 -2.30
CA GLN A 396 -17.61 -3.91 -2.94
C GLN A 396 -16.60 -4.74 -2.15
N ALA A 397 -16.62 -4.64 -0.83
CA ALA A 397 -15.75 -5.43 0.04
C ALA A 397 -16.03 -6.94 -0.07
N ALA A 398 -17.30 -7.33 -0.20
CA ALA A 398 -17.70 -8.72 -0.41
C ALA A 398 -17.23 -9.24 -1.78
N LYS A 399 -17.47 -8.49 -2.86
CA LYS A 399 -17.00 -8.82 -4.21
C LYS A 399 -15.47 -8.98 -4.26
N THR A 400 -14.75 -8.02 -3.69
CA THR A 400 -13.27 -8.04 -3.61
C THR A 400 -12.76 -9.29 -2.88
N THR A 401 -13.41 -9.64 -1.78
CA THR A 401 -13.02 -10.82 -0.98
C THR A 401 -13.34 -12.13 -1.72
N ALA A 402 -14.48 -12.21 -2.40
CA ALA A 402 -14.83 -13.36 -3.22
C ALA A 402 -13.86 -13.54 -4.38
N SER A 403 -13.54 -12.46 -5.09
CA SER A 403 -12.56 -12.45 -6.18
C SER A 403 -11.17 -12.89 -5.71
N TYR A 404 -10.68 -12.33 -4.60
CA TYR A 404 -9.40 -12.74 -4.02
C TYR A 404 -9.40 -14.22 -3.62
N LYS A 405 -10.46 -14.71 -2.96
CA LYS A 405 -10.56 -16.13 -2.60
C LYS A 405 -10.61 -17.04 -3.83
N ALA A 406 -11.28 -16.61 -4.90
CA ALA A 406 -11.30 -17.34 -6.15
C ALA A 406 -9.90 -17.39 -6.78
N ALA A 407 -9.19 -16.26 -6.83
CA ALA A 407 -7.82 -16.19 -7.34
C ALA A 407 -6.85 -17.04 -6.51
N VAL A 408 -6.90 -16.93 -5.18
CA VAL A 408 -6.09 -17.76 -4.26
C VAL A 408 -6.46 -19.24 -4.41
N LYS A 409 -7.74 -19.57 -4.53
CA LYS A 409 -8.16 -20.96 -4.77
C LYS A 409 -7.68 -21.47 -6.12
N THR A 410 -7.71 -20.66 -7.18
CA THR A 410 -7.15 -21.03 -8.48
C THR A 410 -5.64 -21.20 -8.39
N GLU A 411 -4.92 -20.33 -7.67
CA GLU A 411 -3.49 -20.51 -7.39
C GLU A 411 -3.25 -21.78 -6.56
N GLU A 412 -4.02 -22.04 -5.51
CA GLU A 412 -3.93 -23.24 -4.67
C GLU A 412 -4.30 -24.51 -5.43
N ASP A 413 -5.28 -24.46 -6.33
CA ASP A 413 -5.71 -25.60 -7.15
C ASP A 413 -4.67 -25.86 -8.26
N GLN A 414 -4.05 -24.82 -8.83
CA GLN A 414 -2.87 -24.95 -9.69
C GLN A 414 -1.69 -25.54 -8.91
N ILE A 415 -1.46 -25.11 -7.66
CA ILE A 415 -0.44 -25.68 -6.78
C ILE A 415 -0.77 -27.13 -6.41
N LYS A 416 -2.04 -27.49 -6.16
CA LYS A 416 -2.49 -28.88 -5.87
C LYS A 416 -2.46 -29.80 -7.09
N LEU A 417 -2.65 -29.27 -8.29
CA LEU A 417 -2.41 -29.99 -9.55
C LEU A 417 -0.92 -30.34 -9.74
N ILE A 418 -0.04 -29.69 -8.97
CA ILE A 418 1.42 -29.76 -9.03
C ILE A 418 2.00 -30.41 -7.75
N ASP A 419 1.26 -30.46 -6.64
CA ASP A 419 1.61 -31.14 -5.40
C ASP A 419 1.43 -32.67 -5.60
N ILE A 420 2.52 -33.42 -5.47
CA ILE A 420 2.50 -34.87 -5.49
C ILE A 420 1.72 -35.35 -4.25
N ASP A 421 0.51 -35.87 -4.47
CA ASP A 421 -0.23 -36.59 -3.43
C ASP A 421 0.58 -37.85 -3.02
N ASN A 422 1.09 -37.83 -1.79
CA ASN A 422 1.91 -38.89 -1.16
C ASN A 422 1.11 -40.16 -0.83
N SER A 423 -0.21 -40.17 -1.01
CA SER A 423 -1.07 -41.30 -0.62
C SER A 423 -0.97 -42.54 -1.54
N ALA A 424 -0.30 -42.45 -2.69
CA ALA A 424 -0.17 -43.56 -3.65
C ALA A 424 1.20 -44.27 -3.63
N VAL A 425 2.10 -43.91 -2.72
CA VAL A 425 3.45 -44.49 -2.62
C VAL A 425 3.43 -45.90 -2.00
N ASP A 426 2.39 -46.23 -1.22
CA ASP A 426 2.30 -47.51 -0.51
C ASP A 426 2.09 -48.74 -1.42
N ASP A 427 1.52 -48.56 -2.62
CA ASP A 427 1.15 -49.69 -3.49
C ASP A 427 2.24 -50.13 -4.49
N ILE A 428 3.28 -49.30 -4.72
CA ILE A 428 4.29 -49.54 -5.78
C ILE A 428 5.63 -50.10 -5.23
N ILE A 429 5.85 -50.08 -3.91
CA ILE A 429 7.10 -50.52 -3.25
C ILE A 429 7.37 -52.04 -3.38
N ARG A 430 6.47 -52.84 -3.98
CA ARG A 430 6.63 -54.32 -4.07
C ARG A 430 7.33 -54.87 -5.32
N SER A 431 7.86 -54.05 -6.22
CA SER A 431 8.58 -54.57 -7.40
C SER A 431 9.88 -53.81 -7.69
N SER A 432 10.91 -54.05 -6.88
CA SER A 432 12.28 -53.58 -7.10
C SER A 432 12.97 -54.36 -8.23
N GLY A 433 13.32 -53.66 -9.32
CA GLY A 433 14.23 -54.12 -10.38
C GLY A 433 15.57 -53.38 -10.31
N LYS A 434 16.68 -54.13 -10.41
CA LYS A 434 18.07 -53.66 -10.24
C LYS A 434 18.53 -52.73 -11.38
N GLY A 435 19.05 -51.55 -11.05
CA GLY A 435 19.78 -50.65 -11.96
C GLY A 435 21.30 -50.87 -11.94
N LYS A 436 21.93 -50.80 -13.13
CA LYS A 436 23.38 -51.02 -13.39
C LYS A 436 24.22 -49.77 -13.13
N SER A 437 25.49 -49.96 -12.78
CA SER A 437 26.49 -48.88 -12.66
C SER A 437 27.04 -48.41 -14.00
N VAL A 438 27.28 -47.10 -14.13
CA VAL A 438 28.05 -46.47 -15.23
C VAL A 438 28.96 -45.39 -14.62
N ASN A 439 30.18 -45.25 -15.15
CA ASN A 439 31.28 -44.46 -14.57
C ASN A 439 31.66 -43.27 -15.48
N ARG A 440 31.70 -42.07 -14.87
CA ARG A 440 32.57 -40.87 -15.05
C ARG A 440 32.49 -39.94 -16.29
N SER A 441 32.06 -38.70 -15.98
CA SER A 441 32.75 -37.40 -16.17
C SER A 441 32.39 -36.44 -17.31
N GLU A 442 31.31 -36.66 -18.07
CA GLU A 442 30.80 -35.64 -18.99
C GLU A 442 29.31 -35.35 -18.74
N HIS A 443 29.02 -34.09 -18.41
CA HIS A 443 27.65 -33.60 -18.34
C HIS A 443 27.06 -33.59 -19.75
N HIS A 444 25.93 -34.26 -19.94
CA HIS A 444 25.24 -34.33 -21.24
C HIS A 444 23.73 -34.39 -21.03
N TYR A 445 22.95 -34.17 -22.09
CA TYR A 445 21.50 -34.28 -22.03
C TYR A 445 20.95 -35.19 -23.14
N GLU A 446 19.86 -35.87 -22.82
CA GLU A 446 19.12 -36.71 -23.76
C GLU A 446 17.66 -36.24 -23.85
N ASN A 447 17.07 -36.35 -25.04
CA ASN A 447 15.63 -36.10 -25.21
C ASN A 447 14.85 -37.30 -24.69
N TYR A 448 13.94 -37.04 -23.77
CA TYR A 448 13.18 -38.05 -23.04
C TYR A 448 11.71 -38.14 -23.51
N GLY A 449 11.26 -37.25 -24.41
CA GLY A 449 9.93 -37.28 -25.01
C GLY A 449 9.16 -35.97 -24.85
N GLU A 450 7.82 -36.04 -24.92
CA GLU A 450 6.93 -34.90 -24.78
C GLU A 450 5.78 -35.22 -23.80
N VAL A 451 5.34 -34.23 -23.05
CA VAL A 451 4.23 -34.30 -22.09
C VAL A 451 3.36 -33.04 -22.23
N ASP A 452 2.03 -33.19 -22.14
CA ASP A 452 1.13 -32.03 -22.11
C ASP A 452 1.25 -31.31 -20.77
N ILE A 453 1.88 -30.13 -20.79
CA ILE A 453 2.10 -29.30 -19.59
C ILE A 453 0.79 -28.79 -18.96
N ASN A 454 -0.32 -28.80 -19.72
CA ASN A 454 -1.63 -28.43 -19.20
C ASN A 454 -2.33 -29.58 -18.47
N ASP A 455 -1.84 -30.81 -18.63
CA ASP A 455 -2.29 -31.97 -17.86
C ASP A 455 -1.37 -32.18 -16.65
N GLY A 456 -1.74 -31.54 -15.53
CA GLY A 456 -1.00 -31.64 -14.27
C GLY A 456 -0.82 -33.08 -13.76
N LYS A 457 -1.72 -34.02 -14.12
CA LYS A 457 -1.55 -35.44 -13.76
C LYS A 457 -0.43 -36.09 -14.55
N ALA A 458 -0.31 -35.77 -15.83
CA ALA A 458 0.76 -36.29 -16.69
C ALA A 458 2.13 -35.76 -16.23
N VAL A 459 2.22 -34.45 -15.94
CA VAL A 459 3.44 -33.84 -15.39
C VAL A 459 3.81 -34.45 -14.03
N SER A 460 2.84 -34.56 -13.11
CA SER A 460 3.06 -35.17 -11.80
C SER A 460 3.49 -36.64 -11.90
N SER A 461 2.91 -37.40 -12.83
CA SER A 461 3.30 -38.80 -13.08
C SER A 461 4.75 -38.91 -13.52
N GLU A 462 5.23 -38.00 -14.37
CA GLU A 462 6.63 -38.05 -14.82
C GLU A 462 7.60 -37.65 -13.71
N LEU A 463 7.28 -36.62 -12.93
CA LEU A 463 8.10 -36.23 -11.78
C LEU A 463 8.17 -37.36 -10.73
N LYS A 464 7.06 -38.07 -10.49
CA LYS A 464 7.02 -39.26 -9.63
C LYS A 464 7.89 -40.39 -10.15
N LYS A 465 7.87 -40.62 -11.46
CA LYS A 465 8.72 -41.63 -12.11
C LYS A 465 10.20 -41.31 -11.90
N PHE A 466 10.59 -40.04 -12.06
CA PHE A 466 11.96 -39.61 -11.79
C PHE A 466 12.39 -39.86 -10.34
N ILE A 467 11.56 -39.49 -9.36
CA ILE A 467 11.87 -39.74 -7.93
C ILE A 467 12.10 -41.24 -7.67
N THR A 468 11.28 -42.10 -8.29
CA THR A 468 11.37 -43.56 -8.10
C THR A 468 12.63 -44.15 -8.74
N GLU A 469 12.99 -43.66 -9.93
CA GLU A 469 14.12 -44.19 -10.70
C GLU A 469 15.47 -43.65 -10.24
N GLU A 470 15.51 -42.41 -9.73
CA GLU A 470 16.76 -41.65 -9.61
C GLU A 470 17.04 -41.08 -8.21
N SER A 471 16.15 -41.24 -7.22
CA SER A 471 16.44 -40.78 -5.84
C SER A 471 17.67 -41.45 -5.20
N GLU A 472 17.99 -42.70 -5.58
CA GLU A 472 19.17 -43.42 -5.11
C GLU A 472 20.32 -43.45 -6.13
N SER A 473 20.26 -42.60 -7.17
CA SER A 473 21.27 -42.56 -8.22
C SER A 473 22.64 -42.15 -7.66
N PRO A 474 23.76 -42.78 -8.10
CA PRO A 474 25.11 -42.43 -7.64
C PRO A 474 25.65 -41.13 -8.26
N ILE A 475 24.89 -40.51 -9.16
CA ILE A 475 25.19 -39.25 -9.82
C ILE A 475 23.94 -38.35 -9.76
N GLU A 476 24.12 -37.04 -9.84
CA GLU A 476 23.03 -36.11 -10.02
C GLU A 476 22.49 -36.20 -11.45
N LYS A 477 21.18 -36.28 -11.57
CA LYS A 477 20.43 -36.18 -12.81
C LYS A 477 19.37 -35.12 -12.63
N CYS A 478 18.99 -34.47 -13.72
CA CYS A 478 17.91 -33.51 -13.73
C CYS A 478 16.93 -33.85 -14.86
N ARG A 479 15.65 -33.98 -14.55
CA ARG A 479 14.59 -34.04 -15.56
C ARG A 479 14.02 -32.64 -15.74
N VAL A 480 14.04 -32.15 -16.98
CA VAL A 480 13.53 -30.82 -17.36
C VAL A 480 12.37 -30.98 -18.32
N ILE A 481 11.25 -30.33 -18.02
CA ILE A 481 10.09 -30.18 -18.89
C ILE A 481 10.02 -28.71 -19.29
N ASN A 482 10.30 -28.39 -20.55
CA ASN A 482 10.27 -27.01 -21.02
C ASN A 482 8.83 -26.47 -21.12
N LYS A 483 8.69 -25.15 -21.34
CA LYS A 483 7.38 -24.48 -21.50
C LYS A 483 6.53 -24.99 -22.68
N ARG A 484 7.08 -25.81 -23.56
CA ARG A 484 6.40 -26.40 -24.73
C ARG A 484 6.06 -27.89 -24.51
N GLY A 485 6.36 -28.45 -23.34
CA GLY A 485 6.12 -29.85 -23.01
C GLY A 485 7.21 -30.83 -23.45
N LYS A 486 8.34 -30.39 -24.01
CA LYS A 486 9.47 -31.29 -24.32
C LYS A 486 10.24 -31.62 -23.06
N MET A 487 10.64 -32.89 -22.95
CA MET A 487 11.32 -33.44 -21.79
C MET A 487 12.77 -33.78 -22.11
N TYR A 488 13.65 -33.46 -21.18
CA TYR A 488 15.09 -33.71 -21.28
C TYR A 488 15.59 -34.31 -19.98
N THR A 489 16.45 -35.33 -20.06
CA THR A 489 17.23 -35.79 -18.90
C THR A 489 18.65 -35.27 -19.05
N VAL A 490 19.09 -34.46 -18.09
CA VAL A 490 20.48 -34.01 -17.97
C VAL A 490 21.18 -34.95 -17.00
N TYR A 491 22.30 -35.51 -17.43
CA TYR A 491 23.16 -36.36 -16.64
C TYR A 491 24.33 -35.52 -16.14
N GLY A 492 24.52 -35.49 -14.82
CA GLY A 492 25.62 -34.82 -14.15
C GLY A 492 26.69 -35.81 -13.67
N ASP A 493 27.36 -35.45 -12.59
CA ASP A 493 28.38 -36.26 -11.91
C ASP A 493 28.01 -36.55 -10.45
N GLU A 494 28.98 -36.96 -9.63
CA GLU A 494 28.76 -37.30 -8.21
C GLU A 494 28.42 -36.08 -7.33
N TYR A 495 28.48 -34.85 -7.87
CA TYR A 495 28.37 -33.60 -7.11
C TYR A 495 27.38 -32.61 -7.69
N THR A 496 27.23 -32.55 -9.02
CA THR A 496 26.46 -31.50 -9.69
C THR A 496 25.81 -31.98 -10.98
N VAL A 497 24.72 -31.32 -11.37
CA VAL A 497 24.12 -31.40 -12.70
C VAL A 497 24.12 -30.03 -13.38
N ASN A 498 24.53 -29.95 -14.65
CA ASN A 498 24.62 -28.68 -15.38
C ASN A 498 23.42 -28.54 -16.33
N THR A 499 22.33 -27.94 -15.84
CA THR A 499 21.12 -27.67 -16.63
C THR A 499 21.31 -26.57 -17.67
N GLY A 500 22.35 -25.74 -17.54
CA GLY A 500 22.71 -24.70 -18.50
C GLY A 500 23.00 -25.22 -19.91
N LEU A 501 23.28 -26.52 -20.07
CA LEU A 501 23.39 -27.19 -21.37
C LEU A 501 22.13 -27.06 -22.24
N LEU A 502 20.97 -26.86 -21.62
CA LEU A 502 19.68 -26.71 -22.30
C LEU A 502 19.37 -25.26 -22.74
N GLY A 503 20.13 -24.27 -22.27
CA GLY A 503 19.99 -22.86 -22.65
C GLY A 503 18.54 -22.35 -22.54
N ASP A 504 18.00 -21.83 -23.66
CA ASP A 504 16.66 -21.24 -23.74
C ASP A 504 15.51 -22.19 -23.37
N GLU A 505 15.75 -23.50 -23.35
CA GLU A 505 14.74 -24.50 -22.96
C GLU A 505 14.45 -24.47 -21.44
N MET A 506 15.34 -23.89 -20.65
CA MET A 506 15.15 -23.73 -19.20
C MET A 506 14.17 -22.60 -18.83
N ASP A 507 14.01 -21.59 -19.71
CA ASP A 507 13.14 -20.44 -19.45
C ASP A 507 11.66 -20.85 -19.42
N GLY A 508 11.07 -20.79 -18.23
CA GLY A 508 9.71 -21.23 -17.92
C GLY A 508 9.57 -22.74 -17.71
N SER A 509 10.68 -23.45 -17.49
CA SER A 509 10.68 -24.90 -17.31
C SER A 509 10.19 -25.35 -15.93
N ILE A 510 9.75 -26.60 -15.87
CA ILE A 510 9.56 -27.38 -14.63
C ILE A 510 10.70 -28.39 -14.59
N ASN A 511 11.54 -28.37 -13.56
CA ASN A 511 12.66 -29.30 -13.45
C ASN A 511 12.72 -30.00 -12.09
N ILE A 512 13.29 -31.20 -12.06
CA ILE A 512 13.55 -31.97 -10.85
C ILE A 512 14.94 -32.59 -10.91
N HIS A 513 15.76 -32.43 -9.87
CA HIS A 513 17.02 -33.16 -9.72
C HIS A 513 17.07 -34.01 -8.45
N ASN A 514 17.91 -35.05 -8.47
CA ASN A 514 18.22 -35.83 -7.27
C ASN A 514 19.53 -35.35 -6.65
N HIS A 515 19.64 -35.42 -5.33
CA HIS A 515 20.91 -35.26 -4.62
C HIS A 515 21.50 -36.63 -4.30
N VAL A 516 22.83 -36.74 -4.45
CA VAL A 516 23.53 -38.01 -4.17
C VAL A 516 23.54 -38.29 -2.66
N LYS A 517 23.23 -39.54 -2.30
CA LYS A 517 23.13 -40.01 -0.92
C LYS A 517 24.41 -39.74 -0.13
N GLY A 518 24.25 -39.10 1.03
CA GLY A 518 25.36 -38.76 1.94
C GLY A 518 26.13 -37.50 1.56
N GLN A 519 25.78 -36.84 0.44
CA GLN A 519 26.29 -35.52 0.07
C GLN A 519 25.24 -34.40 0.24
N SER A 520 23.97 -34.75 0.44
CA SER A 520 22.89 -33.77 0.60
C SER A 520 22.98 -33.04 1.95
N GLN A 521 22.76 -31.72 1.93
CA GLN A 521 22.55 -30.89 3.12
C GLN A 521 21.07 -30.81 3.52
N TYR A 522 20.28 -31.79 3.08
CA TYR A 522 18.83 -31.83 3.21
C TYR A 522 18.11 -30.52 2.80
N SER A 523 18.59 -29.89 1.72
CA SER A 523 18.02 -28.70 1.09
C SER A 523 18.63 -28.42 -0.29
N PHE A 524 18.08 -27.46 -1.02
CA PHE A 524 18.76 -26.84 -2.16
C PHE A 524 20.09 -26.18 -1.74
N SER A 525 21.06 -26.16 -2.65
CA SER A 525 22.29 -25.40 -2.53
C SER A 525 22.06 -23.92 -2.87
N LYS A 526 23.09 -23.08 -2.64
CA LYS A 526 23.07 -21.69 -3.10
C LYS A 526 22.99 -21.67 -4.62
N GLU A 527 23.78 -22.52 -5.26
CA GLU A 527 23.93 -22.67 -6.69
C GLU A 527 22.58 -23.02 -7.32
N ASP A 528 21.86 -24.00 -6.77
CA ASP A 528 20.50 -24.40 -7.23
C ASP A 528 19.53 -23.21 -7.26
N LEU A 529 19.56 -22.36 -6.21
CA LEU A 529 18.70 -21.19 -6.11
C LEU A 529 19.05 -20.14 -7.16
N ILE A 530 20.35 -19.83 -7.28
CA ILE A 530 20.84 -18.78 -8.17
C ILE A 530 20.70 -19.20 -9.64
N GLU A 531 20.99 -20.45 -9.97
CA GLU A 531 20.86 -21.02 -11.32
C GLU A 531 19.39 -21.12 -11.72
N SER A 532 18.50 -21.58 -10.83
CA SER A 532 17.07 -21.60 -11.12
C SER A 532 16.51 -20.21 -11.47
N ILE A 533 17.01 -19.16 -10.80
CA ILE A 533 16.66 -17.76 -11.10
C ILE A 533 17.29 -17.29 -12.41
N ARG A 534 18.58 -17.58 -12.62
CA ARG A 534 19.36 -17.21 -13.82
C ARG A 534 18.75 -17.81 -15.08
N ASP A 535 18.39 -19.08 -15.02
CA ASP A 535 17.85 -19.84 -16.15
C ASP A 535 16.37 -19.56 -16.40
N GLY A 536 15.70 -18.86 -15.47
CA GLY A 536 14.29 -18.51 -15.57
C GLY A 536 13.35 -19.68 -15.37
N SER A 537 13.75 -20.68 -14.58
CA SER A 537 12.91 -21.83 -14.23
C SER A 537 11.62 -21.36 -13.55
N TYR A 538 10.49 -21.96 -13.90
CA TYR A 538 9.21 -21.62 -13.27
C TYR A 538 9.03 -22.39 -11.95
N ILE A 539 9.37 -23.68 -11.96
CA ILE A 539 9.35 -24.55 -10.79
C ILE A 539 10.60 -25.41 -10.79
N SER A 540 11.31 -25.43 -9.67
CA SER A 540 12.44 -26.32 -9.43
C SER A 540 12.14 -27.25 -8.27
N TYR A 541 12.33 -28.54 -8.50
CA TYR A 541 12.25 -29.58 -7.49
C TYR A 541 13.65 -30.15 -7.24
N ALA A 542 13.90 -30.57 -6.00
CA ALA A 542 15.01 -31.45 -5.70
C ALA A 542 14.52 -32.57 -4.77
N CYS A 543 15.09 -33.76 -4.89
CA CYS A 543 14.79 -34.87 -3.98
C CYS A 543 16.07 -35.54 -3.48
N ASP A 544 16.04 -35.98 -2.23
CA ASP A 544 17.06 -36.86 -1.66
C ASP A 544 16.42 -38.07 -0.99
N GLU A 545 17.16 -38.81 -0.17
CA GLU A 545 16.65 -40.00 0.49
C GLU A 545 15.63 -39.73 1.62
N LYS A 546 15.36 -38.47 1.98
CA LYS A 546 14.46 -38.07 3.08
C LYS A 546 13.40 -37.05 2.70
N TYR A 547 13.67 -36.15 1.77
CA TYR A 547 12.81 -35.00 1.49
C TYR A 547 12.67 -34.70 0.01
N LEU A 548 11.54 -34.07 -0.31
CA LEU A 548 11.26 -33.39 -1.56
C LEU A 548 11.23 -31.88 -1.31
N TYR A 549 12.05 -31.15 -2.04
CA TYR A 549 12.15 -29.70 -2.03
C TYR A 549 11.41 -29.12 -3.24
N THR A 550 10.76 -27.97 -3.05
CA THR A 550 10.06 -27.28 -4.13
C THR A 550 10.30 -25.79 -4.02
N MET A 551 10.71 -25.18 -5.12
CA MET A 551 10.80 -23.74 -5.31
C MET A 551 9.91 -23.29 -6.48
N ILE A 552 9.10 -22.27 -6.26
CA ILE A 552 8.25 -21.66 -7.30
C ILE A 552 8.70 -20.22 -7.53
N ILE A 553 9.25 -19.96 -8.71
CA ILE A 553 9.89 -18.70 -9.07
C ILE A 553 8.93 -17.93 -9.99
N LYS A 554 8.14 -17.02 -9.40
CA LYS A 554 7.11 -16.26 -10.13
C LYS A 554 7.64 -15.02 -10.84
N ASN A 555 8.77 -14.46 -10.37
CA ASN A 555 9.33 -13.19 -10.86
C ASN A 555 10.78 -13.36 -11.29
N LYS A 556 11.16 -12.76 -12.42
CA LYS A 556 12.57 -12.64 -12.81
C LYS A 556 13.26 -11.64 -11.88
N THR A 557 14.13 -12.15 -11.01
CA THR A 557 14.97 -11.35 -10.13
C THR A 557 16.36 -11.27 -10.73
N PRO A 558 17.01 -10.08 -10.79
CA PRO A 558 18.41 -10.00 -11.20
C PRO A 558 19.30 -10.91 -10.36
N THR A 559 20.18 -11.69 -11.00
CA THR A 559 21.03 -12.68 -10.32
C THR A 559 21.88 -12.05 -9.21
N ASP A 560 22.46 -10.87 -9.44
CA ASP A 560 23.26 -10.14 -8.43
C ASP A 560 22.43 -9.81 -7.17
N LEU A 561 21.15 -9.47 -7.34
CA LEU A 561 20.26 -9.20 -6.22
C LEU A 561 19.90 -10.50 -5.48
N ALA A 562 19.75 -11.61 -6.21
CA ALA A 562 19.51 -12.91 -5.61
C ALA A 562 20.70 -13.38 -4.76
N GLU A 563 21.92 -13.20 -5.26
CA GLU A 563 23.15 -13.49 -4.52
C GLU A 563 23.27 -12.63 -3.26
N GLN A 564 23.00 -11.32 -3.38
CA GLN A 564 23.01 -10.43 -2.22
C GLN A 564 22.00 -10.86 -1.14
N LEU A 565 20.76 -11.12 -1.53
CA LEU A 565 19.69 -11.49 -0.58
C LEU A 565 19.92 -12.87 0.04
N TYR A 566 20.58 -13.79 -0.69
CA TYR A 566 21.07 -15.04 -0.11
C TYR A 566 22.14 -14.80 0.95
N GLU A 567 23.16 -13.97 0.68
CA GLU A 567 24.19 -13.67 1.67
C GLU A 567 23.63 -12.97 2.91
N GLU A 568 22.65 -12.08 2.76
CA GLU A 568 21.93 -11.50 3.89
C GLU A 568 21.20 -12.56 4.72
N ALA A 569 20.49 -13.49 4.08
CA ALA A 569 19.82 -14.60 4.76
C ALA A 569 20.84 -15.53 5.46
N ARG A 570 21.99 -15.78 4.84
CA ARG A 570 23.07 -16.57 5.42
C ARG A 570 23.60 -15.93 6.69
N LEU A 571 23.90 -14.63 6.65
CA LEU A 571 24.38 -13.90 7.83
C LEU A 571 23.35 -13.87 8.96
N GLU A 572 22.06 -13.75 8.66
CA GLU A 572 20.99 -13.83 9.66
C GLU A 572 20.93 -15.21 10.32
N VAL A 573 21.09 -16.29 9.55
CA VAL A 573 21.11 -17.66 10.09
C VAL A 573 22.38 -17.89 10.91
N ASP A 574 23.53 -17.43 10.44
CA ASP A 574 24.80 -17.55 11.15
C ASP A 574 24.76 -16.80 12.50
N ASP A 575 24.11 -15.62 12.55
CA ASP A 575 23.88 -14.86 13.78
C ASP A 575 22.96 -15.61 14.77
N ILE A 576 21.91 -16.27 14.27
CA ILE A 576 21.02 -17.11 15.10
C ILE A 576 21.79 -18.31 15.65
N LEU A 577 22.56 -19.01 14.81
CA LEU A 577 23.37 -20.15 15.24
C LEU A 577 24.41 -19.75 16.29
N PHE A 578 24.94 -18.53 16.22
CA PHE A 578 25.90 -18.02 17.21
C PHE A 578 25.25 -17.69 18.56
N HIS A 579 24.07 -17.05 18.55
CA HIS A 579 23.44 -16.55 19.77
C HIS A 579 22.39 -17.49 20.40
N ASN A 580 21.68 -18.27 19.58
CA ASN A 580 20.57 -19.15 19.99
C ASN A 580 20.54 -20.43 19.12
N PRO A 581 21.57 -21.29 19.19
CA PRO A 581 21.70 -22.46 18.33
C PRO A 581 20.53 -23.44 18.42
N GLU A 582 19.82 -23.49 19.55
CA GLU A 582 18.65 -24.35 19.77
C GLU A 582 17.43 -24.02 18.89
N LEU A 583 17.39 -22.85 18.24
CA LEU A 583 16.30 -22.45 17.36
C LEU A 583 16.35 -23.12 15.98
N ILE A 584 17.50 -23.66 15.59
CA ILE A 584 17.71 -24.32 14.31
C ILE A 584 18.17 -25.76 14.58
N PRO A 585 17.40 -26.79 14.17
CA PRO A 585 17.83 -28.17 14.33
C PRO A 585 19.18 -28.43 13.67
N LEU A 586 20.02 -29.24 14.32
CA LEU A 586 21.32 -29.63 13.79
C LEU A 586 21.15 -30.32 12.42
N GLY A 587 21.83 -29.81 11.39
CA GLY A 587 21.72 -30.30 10.01
C GLY A 587 20.63 -29.63 9.17
N ASP A 588 19.85 -28.69 9.71
CA ASP A 588 18.86 -27.88 8.98
C ASP A 588 19.38 -26.46 8.65
N GLU A 589 20.67 -26.18 8.87
CA GLU A 589 21.23 -24.83 8.70
C GLU A 589 21.05 -24.34 7.26
N GLN A 590 21.35 -25.21 6.28
CA GLN A 590 21.19 -24.87 4.87
C GLN A 590 19.73 -24.69 4.48
N HIS A 591 18.83 -25.53 5.02
CA HIS A 591 17.40 -25.40 4.80
C HIS A 591 16.86 -24.04 5.26
N GLU A 592 17.24 -23.60 6.45
CA GLU A 592 16.78 -22.32 6.99
C GLU A 592 17.37 -21.12 6.20
N ARG A 593 18.61 -21.23 5.69
CA ARG A 593 19.20 -20.23 4.79
C ARG A 593 18.40 -20.08 3.50
N ILE A 594 18.12 -21.19 2.82
CA ILE A 594 17.33 -21.20 1.57
C ILE A 594 15.93 -20.68 1.79
N LYS A 595 15.26 -21.12 2.86
CA LYS A 595 13.91 -20.68 3.20
C LYS A 595 13.83 -19.16 3.37
N ARG A 596 14.75 -18.57 4.13
CA ARG A 596 14.81 -17.12 4.34
C ARG A 596 15.20 -16.34 3.10
N ALA A 597 16.13 -16.86 2.30
CA ALA A 597 16.47 -16.28 1.01
C ALA A 597 15.24 -16.25 0.09
N CYS A 598 14.49 -17.35 0.00
CA CYS A 598 13.24 -17.44 -0.76
C CYS A 598 12.17 -16.47 -0.25
N GLU A 599 11.99 -16.32 1.07
CA GLU A 599 11.08 -15.33 1.66
C GLU A 599 11.44 -13.90 1.26
N LYS A 600 12.72 -13.53 1.29
CA LYS A 600 13.22 -12.21 0.85
C LYS A 600 13.02 -11.98 -0.66
N LEU A 601 13.20 -13.03 -1.46
CA LEU A 601 13.05 -13.01 -2.92
C LEU A 601 11.59 -13.10 -3.39
N GLY A 602 10.65 -13.41 -2.49
CA GLY A 602 9.26 -13.67 -2.85
C GLY A 602 9.06 -14.97 -3.63
N ILE A 603 9.96 -15.93 -3.45
CA ILE A 603 9.91 -17.29 -4.01
C ILE A 603 9.18 -18.18 -3.00
N ALA A 604 8.21 -18.97 -3.46
CA ALA A 604 7.56 -19.93 -2.58
C ALA A 604 8.45 -21.17 -2.44
N TYR A 605 8.83 -21.50 -1.21
CA TYR A 605 9.67 -22.65 -0.90
C TYR A 605 8.98 -23.61 0.07
N LYS A 606 9.06 -24.91 -0.21
CA LYS A 606 8.48 -25.98 0.60
C LYS A 606 9.46 -27.15 0.70
N ARG A 607 9.56 -27.74 1.90
CA ARG A 607 10.25 -29.02 2.15
C ARG A 607 9.21 -30.00 2.68
N SER A 608 9.06 -31.13 2.00
CA SER A 608 8.13 -32.20 2.37
C SER A 608 8.92 -33.46 2.66
N LYS A 609 8.57 -34.20 3.71
CA LYS A 609 9.20 -35.49 4.01
C LYS A 609 8.72 -36.54 3.01
N LEU A 610 9.66 -37.28 2.42
CA LEU A 610 9.34 -38.48 1.65
C LEU A 610 8.95 -39.60 2.64
N PRO A 611 7.95 -40.42 2.32
CA PRO A 611 7.42 -41.46 3.21
C PRO A 611 8.46 -42.50 3.60
#